data_AF-A0AAR5QKD9-F1
#
_entry.id   AF-A0AAR5QKD9-F1
#
_cell.length_a   1.000
_cell.length_b   1.000
_cell.length_c   1.000
_cell.angle_alpha   90.00
_cell.angle_beta   90.00
_cell.angle_gamma   90.00
#
_symmetry.space_group_name_H-M   'P 1'
#
loop_
_entity.id
_entity.type
_entity.pdbx_description
1 polymer ?
#
loop_
_entity_poly.entity_id
_entity_poly.type
_entity_poly.pdbx_seq_one_letter_code
_entity_poly.pdbx_strand_id
1 'polypeptide(L)'
;MTPPSYLETNEAIFYEKIFNEFGKTQKEVEQYVDILRKWSEKQSHWPEMPTLNGLLYCILVSKFSIENAKKRTDMYYTIKGLMPEIFTVHPSSPEVIKHSEIAYCVPIPKPTKSHERIFYVQLNPDYNPEDFKIELFFIQITHMVEVIIQEDKCYNFHIIFNASGIKIGHLARTHPMVLKKMSICFEKVYGYRVASIFVVNTYPYLDTFVNKLAMHLAVEKIRNRMKVSRNSDVLFEAFDKSLLPTDIGGEGLSLKELRLLLLKEFERMTPRFDRLQTMRTDESLRPAELQNDDTLGYYGNFKKLDLD
;
A
#
# COMPACT_ATOMS: atom_id res chain seq x y z
N MET A 1 14.82 1.05 24.53
CA MET A 1 13.50 1.19 23.89
C MET A 1 13.74 1.52 22.43
N THR A 2 13.07 0.83 21.50
CA THR A 2 13.14 1.17 20.07
C THR A 2 12.55 2.57 19.88
N PRO A 3 13.18 3.48 19.10
CA PRO A 3 12.60 4.78 18.83
C PRO A 3 11.21 4.64 18.19
N PRO A 4 10.28 5.58 18.45
CA PRO A 4 8.96 5.55 17.83
C PRO A 4 9.08 5.73 16.31
N SER A 5 8.08 5.21 15.58
CA SER A 5 7.91 5.48 14.15
C SER A 5 7.94 6.98 13.87
N TYR A 6 8.41 7.35 12.69
CA TYR A 6 8.27 8.74 12.21
C TYR A 6 6.81 9.08 11.84
N LEU A 7 5.94 8.09 11.69
CA LEU A 7 4.51 8.32 11.46
C LEU A 7 3.87 8.84 12.76
N GLU A 8 3.42 10.10 12.72
CA GLU A 8 2.65 10.67 13.81
C GLU A 8 1.28 9.99 13.88
N THR A 9 0.90 9.56 15.07
CA THR A 9 -0.37 8.89 15.32
C THR A 9 -1.03 9.47 16.57
N ASN A 10 -2.36 9.40 16.62
CA ASN A 10 -3.13 9.77 17.80
C ASN A 10 -4.14 8.65 18.07
N GLU A 11 -3.79 7.80 19.04
CA GLU A 11 -4.56 6.58 19.32
C GLU A 11 -5.99 6.89 19.80
N ALA A 12 -6.19 7.98 20.54
CA ALA A 12 -7.53 8.38 20.98
C ALA A 12 -8.43 8.75 19.79
N ILE A 13 -7.94 9.60 18.88
CA ILE A 13 -8.68 10.00 17.67
C ILE A 13 -8.91 8.78 16.75
N PHE A 14 -7.92 7.89 16.65
CA PHE A 14 -8.04 6.66 15.86
C PHE A 14 -9.20 5.78 16.34
N TYR A 15 -9.26 5.47 17.65
CA TYR A 15 -10.34 4.66 18.20
C TYR A 15 -11.69 5.39 18.17
N GLU A 16 -11.73 6.69 18.48
CA GLU A 16 -12.95 7.49 18.33
C GLU A 16 -13.51 7.37 16.91
N LYS A 17 -12.66 7.48 15.88
CA LYS A 17 -13.07 7.33 14.49
C LYS A 17 -13.60 5.93 14.19
N ILE A 18 -12.98 4.88 14.72
CA ILE A 18 -13.47 3.50 14.57
C ILE A 18 -14.87 3.37 15.18
N PHE A 19 -15.07 3.90 16.39
CA PHE A 19 -16.36 3.80 17.08
C PHE A 19 -17.46 4.54 16.33
N ASN A 20 -17.16 5.74 15.86
CA ASN A 20 -18.10 6.57 15.11
C ASN A 20 -18.40 6.00 13.71
N GLU A 21 -17.39 5.51 12.98
CA GLU A 21 -17.57 4.99 11.62
C GLU A 21 -18.33 3.65 11.61
N PHE A 22 -18.08 2.76 12.57
CA PHE A 22 -18.65 1.40 12.56
C PHE A 22 -19.70 1.13 13.64
N GLY A 23 -19.99 2.10 14.50
CA GLY A 23 -20.91 1.92 15.63
C GLY A 23 -20.43 0.83 16.58
N LYS A 24 -19.13 0.83 16.91
CA LYS A 24 -18.49 -0.19 17.77
C LYS A 24 -17.99 0.44 19.07
N THR A 25 -18.06 -0.32 20.14
CA THR A 25 -17.38 -0.01 21.41
C THR A 25 -15.97 -0.59 21.42
N GLN A 26 -15.10 -0.07 22.30
CA GLN A 26 -13.76 -0.63 22.54
C GLN A 26 -13.81 -2.15 22.78
N LYS A 27 -14.73 -2.60 23.64
CA LYS A 27 -14.89 -4.02 23.98
C LYS A 27 -15.28 -4.86 22.76
N GLU A 28 -16.15 -4.35 21.90
CA GLU A 28 -16.47 -5.05 20.66
C GLU A 28 -15.25 -5.12 19.74
N VAL A 29 -14.52 -4.03 19.54
CA VAL A 29 -13.30 -4.05 18.72
C VAL A 29 -12.32 -5.12 19.20
N GLU A 30 -12.07 -5.18 20.51
CA GLU A 30 -11.23 -6.20 21.15
C GLU A 30 -11.76 -7.62 20.90
N GLN A 31 -13.08 -7.83 20.97
CA GLN A 31 -13.71 -9.13 20.69
C GLN A 31 -13.49 -9.57 19.23
N TYR A 32 -13.62 -8.67 18.25
CA TYR A 32 -13.39 -9.01 16.84
C TYR A 32 -11.92 -9.37 16.59
N VAL A 33 -11.00 -8.64 17.20
CA VAL A 33 -9.57 -8.94 17.15
C VAL A 33 -9.28 -10.30 17.80
N ASP A 34 -9.90 -10.61 18.95
CA ASP A 34 -9.75 -11.89 19.64
C ASP A 34 -10.31 -13.08 18.83
N ILE A 35 -11.45 -12.89 18.14
CA ILE A 35 -12.01 -13.90 17.23
C ILE A 35 -11.01 -14.23 16.12
N LEU A 36 -10.43 -13.19 15.48
CA LEU A 36 -9.46 -13.40 14.41
C LEU A 36 -8.16 -14.02 14.92
N ARG A 37 -7.70 -13.63 16.12
CA ARG A 37 -6.55 -14.21 16.81
C ARG A 37 -6.74 -15.71 17.07
N LYS A 38 -7.86 -16.11 17.69
CA LYS A 38 -8.17 -17.53 17.98
C LYS A 38 -8.32 -18.38 16.71
N TRP A 39 -8.79 -17.78 15.61
CA TRP A 39 -8.80 -18.47 14.32
C TRP A 39 -7.40 -18.61 13.72
N SER A 40 -6.56 -17.58 13.88
CA SER A 40 -5.16 -17.57 13.43
C SER A 40 -4.33 -18.68 14.08
N GLU A 41 -4.59 -18.99 15.35
CA GLU A 41 -3.95 -20.09 16.09
C GLU A 41 -4.18 -21.47 15.44
N LYS A 42 -5.18 -21.61 14.57
CA LYS A 42 -5.50 -22.86 13.86
C LYS A 42 -4.88 -22.94 12.46
N GLN A 43 -4.14 -21.92 12.03
CA GLN A 43 -3.53 -21.85 10.70
C GLN A 43 -2.09 -22.39 10.76
N SER A 44 -1.95 -23.72 10.76
CA SER A 44 -0.67 -24.41 10.89
C SER A 44 0.31 -24.16 9.75
N HIS A 45 -0.17 -23.74 8.58
CA HIS A 45 0.66 -23.40 7.43
C HIS A 45 1.34 -22.03 7.55
N TRP A 46 0.96 -21.18 8.52
CA TRP A 46 1.55 -19.86 8.64
C TRP A 46 2.92 -19.91 9.35
N PRO A 47 3.90 -19.12 8.88
CA PRO A 47 5.25 -19.09 9.46
C PRO A 47 5.33 -18.31 10.78
N GLU A 48 4.28 -17.56 11.13
CA GLU A 48 4.17 -16.80 12.38
C GLU A 48 2.72 -16.41 12.68
N MET A 49 2.48 -16.00 13.93
CA MET A 49 1.22 -15.36 14.32
C MET A 49 1.19 -13.89 13.91
N PRO A 50 0.03 -13.35 13.46
CA PRO A 50 -0.12 -11.93 13.20
C PRO A 50 0.08 -11.08 14.47
N THR A 51 0.63 -9.88 14.31
CA THR A 51 0.71 -8.88 15.38
C THR A 51 -0.68 -8.33 15.73
N LEU A 52 -0.84 -7.73 16.92
CA LEU A 52 -2.10 -7.09 17.31
C LEU A 52 -2.51 -5.99 16.31
N ASN A 53 -1.55 -5.19 15.87
CA ASN A 53 -1.78 -4.15 14.85
C ASN A 53 -2.18 -4.77 13.51
N GLY A 54 -1.52 -5.86 13.07
CA GLY A 54 -1.90 -6.57 11.85
C GLY A 54 -3.31 -7.16 11.89
N LEU A 55 -3.72 -7.75 13.03
CA LEU A 55 -5.09 -8.24 13.23
C LEU A 55 -6.10 -7.10 13.18
N LEU A 56 -5.84 -6.02 13.93
CA LEU A 56 -6.72 -4.84 13.95
C LEU A 56 -6.84 -4.23 12.54
N TYR A 57 -5.73 -4.07 11.84
CA TYR A 57 -5.71 -3.61 10.45
C TYR A 57 -6.64 -4.48 9.57
N CYS A 58 -6.48 -5.81 9.63
CA CYS A 58 -7.31 -6.75 8.84
C CYS A 58 -8.80 -6.65 9.18
N ILE A 59 -9.16 -6.47 10.45
CA ILE A 59 -10.54 -6.23 10.89
C ILE A 59 -11.08 -4.92 10.30
N LEU A 60 -10.31 -3.84 10.37
CA LEU A 60 -10.73 -2.51 9.93
C LEU A 60 -10.89 -2.42 8.42
N VAL A 61 -9.93 -2.91 7.64
CA VAL A 61 -10.03 -2.91 6.17
C VAL A 61 -11.11 -3.87 5.66
N SER A 62 -11.52 -4.84 6.49
CA SER A 62 -12.64 -5.74 6.25
C SER A 62 -13.98 -5.23 6.79
N LYS A 63 -14.00 -4.02 7.37
CA LYS A 63 -15.21 -3.42 7.98
C LYS A 63 -15.90 -4.36 8.97
N PHE A 64 -15.12 -5.01 9.84
CA PHE A 64 -15.62 -5.97 10.83
C PHE A 64 -16.26 -7.24 10.24
N SER A 65 -16.16 -7.49 8.93
CA SER A 65 -16.50 -8.81 8.37
C SER A 65 -15.41 -9.81 8.71
N ILE A 66 -15.68 -10.71 9.66
CA ILE A 66 -14.73 -11.75 10.10
C ILE A 66 -14.27 -12.62 8.93
N GLU A 67 -15.17 -13.05 8.05
CA GLU A 67 -14.81 -13.91 6.92
C GLU A 67 -13.88 -13.19 5.92
N ASN A 68 -14.11 -11.90 5.66
CA ASN A 68 -13.19 -11.12 4.84
C ASN A 68 -11.85 -10.89 5.54
N ALA A 69 -11.87 -10.66 6.86
CA ALA A 69 -10.65 -10.49 7.64
C ALA A 69 -9.78 -11.76 7.60
N LYS A 70 -10.39 -12.95 7.79
CA LYS A 70 -9.72 -14.25 7.66
C LYS A 70 -9.04 -14.41 6.30
N LYS A 71 -9.77 -14.15 5.21
CA LYS A 71 -9.23 -14.22 3.84
C LYS A 71 -8.04 -13.28 3.63
N ARG A 72 -8.11 -12.06 4.14
CA ARG A 72 -7.02 -11.07 4.03
C ARG A 72 -5.80 -11.45 4.84
N THR A 73 -6.00 -11.89 6.09
CA THR A 73 -4.90 -12.35 6.94
C THR A 73 -4.18 -13.55 6.32
N ASP A 74 -4.93 -14.50 5.77
CA ASP A 74 -4.33 -15.63 5.06
C ASP A 74 -3.58 -15.20 3.79
N MET A 75 -4.19 -14.31 2.99
CA MET A 75 -3.57 -13.81 1.77
C MET A 75 -2.31 -12.98 2.06
N TYR A 76 -2.23 -12.29 3.20
CA TYR A 76 -1.03 -11.59 3.64
C TYR A 76 0.19 -12.50 3.72
N TYR A 77 0.05 -13.73 4.22
CA TYR A 77 1.15 -14.70 4.25
C TYR A 77 1.36 -15.37 2.89
N THR A 78 0.27 -15.81 2.26
CA THR A 78 0.28 -16.57 1.01
C THR A 78 0.93 -15.79 -0.14
N ILE A 79 0.64 -14.48 -0.28
CA ILE A 79 1.12 -13.67 -1.40
C ILE A 79 2.64 -13.61 -1.52
N LYS A 80 3.36 -13.78 -0.40
CA LYS A 80 4.83 -13.77 -0.36
C LYS A 80 5.45 -14.98 -1.06
N GLY A 81 4.75 -16.12 -1.05
CA GLY A 81 5.13 -17.30 -1.81
C GLY A 81 4.77 -17.21 -3.30
N LEU A 82 3.72 -16.45 -3.63
CA LEU A 82 3.21 -16.31 -5.01
C LEU A 82 3.92 -15.23 -5.83
N MET A 83 4.45 -14.21 -5.16
CA MET A 83 5.22 -13.14 -5.77
C MET A 83 6.58 -12.97 -5.08
N PRO A 84 7.43 -14.01 -5.06
CA PRO A 84 8.73 -13.93 -4.38
C PRO A 84 9.57 -12.77 -4.93
N GLU A 85 9.50 -12.48 -6.23
CA GLU A 85 10.20 -11.37 -6.88
C GLU A 85 9.86 -9.99 -6.31
N ILE A 86 8.70 -9.84 -5.65
CA ILE A 86 8.28 -8.62 -4.98
C ILE A 86 8.59 -8.67 -3.48
N PHE A 87 8.27 -9.79 -2.82
CA PHE A 87 8.28 -9.87 -1.36
C PHE A 87 9.60 -10.36 -0.75
N THR A 88 10.59 -10.78 -1.55
CA THR A 88 11.93 -11.18 -1.03
C THR A 88 12.97 -10.08 -1.05
N VAL A 89 12.71 -8.96 -1.71
CA VAL A 89 13.69 -7.89 -1.86
C VAL A 89 13.72 -7.06 -0.58
N HIS A 90 14.92 -6.86 -0.01
CA HIS A 90 15.09 -6.07 1.21
C HIS A 90 15.02 -4.58 0.89
N PRO A 91 14.41 -3.72 1.73
CA PRO A 91 14.41 -2.26 1.50
C PRO A 91 15.82 -1.66 1.48
N SER A 92 16.76 -2.25 2.22
CA SER A 92 18.18 -1.84 2.24
C SER A 92 18.99 -2.34 1.04
N SER A 93 18.38 -3.06 0.09
CA SER A 93 19.08 -3.47 -1.14
C SER A 93 19.52 -2.23 -1.93
N PRO A 94 20.75 -2.18 -2.45
CA PRO A 94 21.27 -1.00 -3.15
C PRO A 94 20.39 -0.51 -4.30
N GLU A 95 19.76 -1.44 -5.03
CA GLU A 95 18.85 -1.09 -6.12
C GLU A 95 17.56 -0.41 -5.63
N VAL A 96 17.00 -0.81 -4.48
CA VAL A 96 15.78 -0.23 -3.91
C VAL A 96 16.07 1.16 -3.37
N ILE A 97 17.20 1.31 -2.66
CA ILE A 97 17.67 2.60 -2.16
C ILE A 97 17.89 3.57 -3.33
N LYS A 98 18.57 3.14 -4.40
CA LYS A 98 18.78 3.96 -5.59
C LYS A 98 17.46 4.30 -6.28
N HIS A 99 16.58 3.32 -6.45
CA HIS A 99 15.27 3.55 -7.09
C HIS A 99 14.40 4.54 -6.32
N SER A 100 14.57 4.66 -5.00
CA SER A 100 13.79 5.61 -4.20
C SER A 100 14.15 7.07 -4.47
N GLU A 101 15.24 7.34 -5.19
CA GLU A 101 15.61 8.67 -5.70
C GLU A 101 14.89 9.00 -7.02
N ILE A 102 14.51 7.96 -7.77
CA ILE A 102 13.83 8.03 -9.07
C ILE A 102 12.32 8.12 -8.87
N ALA A 103 11.77 7.36 -7.91
CA ALA A 103 10.37 7.37 -7.58
C ALA A 103 10.17 7.61 -6.08
N TYR A 104 9.57 8.74 -5.74
CA TYR A 104 9.09 9.01 -4.40
C TYR A 104 7.78 8.27 -4.18
N CYS A 105 7.73 7.42 -3.17
CA CYS A 105 6.51 6.81 -2.63
C CYS A 105 6.58 6.95 -1.11
N VAL A 106 6.03 8.04 -0.59
CA VAL A 106 6.23 8.44 0.80
C VAL A 106 4.90 8.69 1.50
N PRO A 107 4.69 8.16 2.71
CA PRO A 107 3.59 8.57 3.56
C PRO A 107 3.95 9.88 4.26
N ILE A 108 2.99 10.82 4.28
CA ILE A 108 3.12 12.07 5.01
C ILE A 108 3.02 11.77 6.52
N PRO A 109 4.01 12.19 7.35
CA PRO A 109 4.10 11.83 8.76
C PRO A 109 2.91 12.27 9.60
N LYS A 110 2.34 13.44 9.30
CA LYS A 110 1.19 14.00 10.00
C LYS A 110 -0.10 13.58 9.30
N PRO A 111 -1.08 12.99 10.02
CA PRO A 111 -2.38 12.67 9.44
C PRO A 111 -3.21 13.94 9.21
N THR A 112 -4.24 13.85 8.38
CA THR A 112 -5.24 14.91 8.20
C THR A 112 -6.01 15.17 9.50
N LYS A 113 -6.76 16.28 9.56
CA LYS A 113 -7.68 16.58 10.68
C LYS A 113 -8.70 15.47 10.93
N SER A 114 -9.13 14.80 9.86
CA SER A 114 -10.05 13.66 9.94
C SER A 114 -9.33 12.33 10.21
N HIS A 115 -8.02 12.33 10.47
CA HIS A 115 -7.22 11.14 10.79
C HIS A 115 -7.14 10.14 9.62
N GLU A 116 -6.84 10.65 8.44
CA GLU A 116 -6.40 9.89 7.27
C GLU A 116 -4.91 10.11 7.03
N ARG A 117 -4.25 9.09 6.49
CA ARG A 117 -2.87 9.18 6.05
C ARG A 117 -2.82 9.62 4.59
N ILE A 118 -1.91 10.53 4.24
CA ILE A 118 -1.65 10.90 2.85
C ILE A 118 -0.47 10.07 2.34
N PHE A 119 -0.65 9.37 1.23
CA PHE A 119 0.44 8.77 0.46
C PHE A 119 0.72 9.65 -0.74
N TYR A 120 1.96 10.14 -0.83
CA TYR A 120 2.40 10.99 -1.92
C TYR A 120 3.34 10.22 -2.84
N VAL A 121 3.02 10.24 -4.13
CA VAL A 121 3.74 9.54 -5.19
C VAL A 121 4.15 10.52 -6.28
N GLN A 122 5.42 10.51 -6.64
CA GLN A 122 5.95 11.33 -7.73
C GLN A 122 7.22 10.71 -8.32
N LEU A 123 7.33 10.70 -9.65
CA LEU A 123 8.62 10.44 -10.30
C LEU A 123 9.49 11.68 -10.24
N ASN A 124 10.76 11.51 -9.94
CA ASN A 124 11.72 12.60 -9.88
C ASN A 124 12.05 13.09 -11.31
N PRO A 125 11.79 14.36 -11.64
CA PRO A 125 12.00 14.88 -13.00
C PRO A 125 13.47 14.85 -13.46
N ASP A 126 14.42 14.82 -12.51
CA ASP A 126 15.86 14.79 -12.77
C ASP A 126 16.34 13.48 -13.39
N TYR A 127 15.52 12.42 -13.32
CA TYR A 127 15.85 11.10 -13.84
C TYR A 127 15.18 10.83 -15.20
N ASN A 128 15.79 9.94 -15.97
CA ASN A 128 15.28 9.55 -17.28
C ASN A 128 14.35 8.34 -17.17
N PRO A 129 13.47 8.12 -18.17
CA PRO A 129 12.61 6.96 -18.14
C PRO A 129 13.30 5.62 -18.01
N GLU A 130 14.52 5.51 -18.52
CA GLU A 130 15.34 4.29 -18.48
C GLU A 130 15.78 3.91 -17.07
N ASP A 131 15.80 4.88 -16.15
CA ASP A 131 16.15 4.65 -14.76
C ASP A 131 14.98 4.04 -13.96
N PHE A 132 13.74 4.26 -14.41
CA PHE A 132 12.53 3.79 -13.72
C PHE A 132 12.23 2.32 -14.01
N LYS A 133 11.96 1.56 -12.94
CA LYS A 133 11.51 0.16 -13.00
C LYS A 133 10.23 -0.01 -12.20
N ILE A 134 9.15 -0.41 -12.86
CA ILE A 134 7.83 -0.55 -12.23
C ILE A 134 7.83 -1.62 -11.13
N GLU A 135 8.67 -2.64 -11.24
CA GLU A 135 8.86 -3.69 -10.24
C GLU A 135 9.47 -3.13 -8.96
N LEU A 136 10.54 -2.33 -9.06
CA LEU A 136 11.16 -1.67 -7.91
C LEU A 136 10.22 -0.66 -7.27
N PHE A 137 9.42 0.05 -8.07
CA PHE A 137 8.35 0.91 -7.57
C PHE A 137 7.32 0.13 -6.77
N PHE A 138 6.89 -1.03 -7.27
CA PHE A 138 5.95 -1.89 -6.55
C PHE A 138 6.55 -2.44 -5.25
N ILE A 139 7.80 -2.91 -5.28
CA ILE A 139 8.54 -3.36 -4.09
C ILE A 139 8.54 -2.26 -3.01
N GLN A 140 8.87 -1.01 -3.37
CA GLN A 140 8.85 0.12 -2.43
C GLN A 140 7.47 0.37 -1.81
N ILE A 141 6.39 0.26 -2.61
CA ILE A 141 5.02 0.34 -2.08
C ILE A 141 4.78 -0.76 -1.06
N THR A 142 5.20 -2.01 -1.33
CA THR A 142 5.00 -3.10 -0.38
C THR A 142 5.76 -2.90 0.93
N HIS A 143 6.99 -2.36 0.87
CA HIS A 143 7.76 -2.00 2.07
C HIS A 143 7.07 -0.89 2.87
N MET A 144 6.62 0.17 2.22
CA MET A 144 5.87 1.25 2.86
C MET A 144 4.59 0.71 3.52
N VAL A 145 3.80 -0.12 2.81
CA VAL A 145 2.55 -0.67 3.36
C VAL A 145 2.81 -1.60 4.54
N GLU A 146 3.93 -2.31 4.58
CA GLU A 146 4.31 -3.10 5.76
C GLU A 146 4.48 -2.21 7.00
N VAL A 147 5.13 -1.04 6.88
CA VAL A 147 5.22 -0.05 7.98
C VAL A 147 3.81 0.34 8.45
N ILE A 148 2.90 0.62 7.51
CA ILE A 148 1.53 1.02 7.81
C ILE A 148 0.77 -0.07 8.58
N ILE A 149 0.88 -1.33 8.15
CA ILE A 149 0.21 -2.46 8.79
C ILE A 149 0.74 -2.68 10.21
N GLN A 150 2.05 -2.55 10.40
CA GLN A 150 2.67 -2.85 11.70
C GLN A 150 2.55 -1.70 12.70
N GLU A 151 2.49 -0.44 12.26
CA GLU A 151 2.70 0.69 13.17
C GLU A 151 1.72 1.85 13.02
N ASP A 152 1.12 2.06 11.84
CA ASP A 152 0.25 3.22 11.64
C ASP A 152 -1.10 3.02 12.34
N LYS A 153 -1.59 4.09 12.95
CA LYS A 153 -2.95 4.19 13.50
C LYS A 153 -3.83 5.01 12.55
N CYS A 154 -3.61 4.84 11.25
CA CYS A 154 -4.48 5.33 10.20
C CYS A 154 -4.92 4.15 9.35
N TYR A 155 -6.21 4.11 9.02
CA TYR A 155 -6.78 3.01 8.24
C TYR A 155 -7.65 3.51 7.08
N ASN A 156 -7.60 4.82 6.79
CA ASN A 156 -8.11 5.48 5.59
C ASN A 156 -6.98 6.29 4.98
N PHE A 157 -6.94 6.34 3.65
CA PHE A 157 -5.81 6.87 2.91
C PHE A 157 -6.24 7.85 1.82
N HIS A 158 -5.62 9.01 1.76
CA HIS A 158 -5.61 9.84 0.56
C HIS A 158 -4.37 9.49 -0.26
N ILE A 159 -4.53 9.34 -1.58
CA ILE A 159 -3.41 9.05 -2.46
C ILE A 159 -3.22 10.23 -3.40
N ILE A 160 -2.03 10.81 -3.43
CA ILE A 160 -1.66 11.91 -4.32
C ILE A 160 -0.63 11.36 -5.31
N PHE A 161 -0.99 11.32 -6.58
CA PHE A 161 -0.10 11.07 -7.70
C PHE A 161 0.20 12.40 -8.39
N ASN A 162 1.41 12.92 -8.18
CA ASN A 162 1.89 14.07 -8.92
C ASN A 162 2.57 13.61 -10.22
N ALA A 163 1.96 13.95 -11.35
CA ALA A 163 2.39 13.51 -12.67
C ALA A 163 3.49 14.39 -13.29
N SER A 164 3.97 15.44 -12.60
CA SER A 164 4.96 16.40 -13.13
C SER A 164 6.26 15.77 -13.62
N GLY A 165 6.70 14.66 -13.00
CA GLY A 165 7.90 13.93 -13.43
C GLY A 165 7.64 12.80 -14.43
N ILE A 166 6.38 12.52 -14.79
CA ILE A 166 6.08 11.48 -15.76
C ILE A 166 6.39 12.00 -17.16
N LYS A 167 7.22 11.28 -17.91
CA LYS A 167 7.53 11.45 -19.34
C LYS A 167 6.90 10.29 -20.14
N ILE A 168 6.67 10.48 -21.44
CA ILE A 168 6.09 9.44 -22.32
C ILE A 168 6.86 8.11 -22.25
N GLY A 169 8.20 8.17 -22.15
CA GLY A 169 9.04 6.97 -22.04
C GLY A 169 8.73 6.09 -20.82
N HIS A 170 8.17 6.64 -19.74
CA HIS A 170 7.77 5.83 -18.57
C HIS A 170 6.58 4.92 -18.90
N LEU A 171 5.68 5.36 -19.78
CA LEU A 171 4.51 4.59 -20.17
C LEU A 171 4.91 3.29 -20.87
N ALA A 172 5.91 3.35 -21.76
CA ALA A 172 6.45 2.19 -22.44
C ALA A 172 7.14 1.18 -21.50
N ARG A 173 7.53 1.64 -20.30
CA ARG A 173 8.20 0.83 -19.26
C ARG A 173 7.26 0.32 -18.18
N THR A 174 5.99 0.72 -18.25
CA THR A 174 4.98 0.23 -17.32
C THR A 174 4.40 -1.06 -17.86
N HIS A 175 4.85 -2.19 -17.31
CA HIS A 175 4.37 -3.51 -17.67
C HIS A 175 2.96 -3.76 -17.11
N PRO A 176 1.93 -4.04 -17.95
CA PRO A 176 0.56 -4.26 -17.49
C PRO A 176 0.41 -5.40 -16.48
N MET A 177 1.25 -6.43 -16.58
CA MET A 177 1.25 -7.55 -15.64
C MET A 177 1.63 -7.11 -14.22
N VAL A 178 2.58 -6.18 -14.08
CA VAL A 178 2.98 -5.65 -12.77
C VAL A 178 1.84 -4.82 -12.18
N LEU A 179 1.17 -3.98 -12.99
CA LEU A 179 -0.03 -3.25 -12.55
C LEU A 179 -1.15 -4.19 -12.10
N LYS A 180 -1.34 -5.31 -12.80
CA LYS A 180 -2.33 -6.33 -12.41
C LYS A 180 -1.97 -6.96 -11.05
N LYS A 181 -0.70 -7.31 -10.83
CA LYS A 181 -0.19 -7.80 -9.54
C LYS A 181 -0.38 -6.77 -8.42
N MET A 182 -0.06 -5.50 -8.68
CA MET A 182 -0.32 -4.39 -7.74
C MET A 182 -1.80 -4.34 -7.37
N SER A 183 -2.70 -4.37 -8.35
CA SER A 183 -4.15 -4.34 -8.13
C SER A 183 -4.59 -5.50 -7.23
N ILE A 184 -4.10 -6.71 -7.47
CA ILE A 184 -4.43 -7.88 -6.66
C ILE A 184 -3.96 -7.71 -5.22
N CYS A 185 -2.74 -7.22 -4.99
CA CYS A 185 -2.24 -6.96 -3.63
C CYS A 185 -3.11 -5.92 -2.91
N PHE A 186 -3.45 -4.81 -3.57
CA PHE A 186 -4.34 -3.82 -2.97
C PHE A 186 -5.75 -4.37 -2.69
N GLU A 187 -6.29 -5.20 -3.58
CA GLU A 187 -7.63 -5.76 -3.43
C GLU A 187 -7.70 -6.83 -2.35
N LYS A 188 -6.80 -7.82 -2.41
CA LYS A 188 -6.89 -9.07 -1.65
C LYS A 188 -6.06 -9.07 -0.38
N VAL A 189 -5.00 -8.27 -0.31
CA VAL A 189 -4.13 -8.18 0.87
C VAL A 189 -4.50 -6.93 1.67
N TYR A 190 -4.18 -5.75 1.13
CA TYR A 190 -4.15 -4.51 1.90
C TYR A 190 -5.55 -3.90 2.12
N GLY A 191 -6.45 -4.06 1.16
CA GLY A 191 -7.81 -3.55 1.24
C GLY A 191 -7.94 -2.07 0.82
N TYR A 192 -8.99 -1.79 0.05
CA TYR A 192 -9.25 -0.45 -0.50
C TYR A 192 -9.97 0.48 0.48
N ARG A 193 -9.24 1.00 1.47
CA ARG A 193 -9.69 2.10 2.34
C ARG A 193 -9.22 3.46 1.83
N VAL A 194 -9.51 3.75 0.57
CA VAL A 194 -9.08 5.00 -0.09
C VAL A 194 -10.12 6.08 0.16
N ALA A 195 -9.80 7.17 0.85
CA ALA A 195 -10.69 8.31 1.03
C ALA A 195 -10.84 9.11 -0.28
N SER A 196 -9.71 9.45 -0.91
CA SER A 196 -9.67 10.03 -2.26
C SER A 196 -8.35 9.72 -2.97
N ILE A 197 -8.35 9.87 -4.28
CA ILE A 197 -7.16 9.85 -5.13
C ILE A 197 -7.09 11.17 -5.87
N PHE A 198 -5.96 11.85 -5.81
CA PHE A 198 -5.67 13.03 -6.59
C PHE A 198 -4.58 12.70 -7.61
N VAL A 199 -4.86 12.92 -8.88
CA VAL A 199 -3.86 12.84 -9.95
C VAL A 199 -3.67 14.27 -10.48
N VAL A 200 -2.56 14.91 -10.11
CA VAL A 200 -2.32 16.34 -10.35
C VAL A 200 -1.16 16.56 -11.31
N ASN A 201 -1.07 17.78 -11.86
CA ASN A 201 -0.04 18.16 -12.82
C ASN A 201 0.03 17.21 -14.03
N THR A 202 -1.14 16.74 -14.49
CA THR A 202 -1.23 15.84 -15.64
C THR A 202 -0.97 16.57 -16.95
N TYR A 203 -0.41 15.86 -17.92
CA TYR A 203 -0.20 16.34 -19.29
C TYR A 203 -1.19 15.70 -20.26
N PRO A 204 -1.58 16.37 -21.38
CA PRO A 204 -2.56 15.82 -22.32
C PRO A 204 -2.24 14.41 -22.85
N TYR A 205 -0.96 14.09 -23.05
CA TYR A 205 -0.56 12.75 -23.51
C TYR A 205 -0.80 11.65 -22.45
N LEU A 206 -0.96 12.00 -21.18
CA LEU A 206 -1.30 11.07 -20.10
C LEU A 206 -2.79 10.75 -20.04
N ASP A 207 -3.66 11.53 -20.71
CA ASP A 207 -5.11 11.32 -20.66
C ASP A 207 -5.50 9.94 -21.14
N THR A 208 -4.85 9.44 -22.19
CA THR A 208 -5.10 8.10 -22.70
C THR A 208 -4.70 7.03 -21.67
N PHE A 209 -3.56 7.21 -21.00
CA PHE A 209 -3.10 6.27 -19.98
C PHE A 209 -4.00 6.28 -18.73
N VAL A 210 -4.31 7.47 -18.21
CA VAL A 210 -5.17 7.65 -17.05
C VAL A 210 -6.58 7.12 -17.35
N ASN A 211 -7.18 7.53 -18.47
CA ASN A 211 -8.57 7.17 -18.79
C ASN A 211 -8.73 5.75 -19.34
N LYS A 212 -7.74 5.18 -20.04
CA LYS A 212 -7.88 3.84 -20.63
C LYS A 212 -7.23 2.72 -19.83
N LEU A 213 -6.14 2.97 -19.09
CA LEU A 213 -5.46 1.92 -18.34
C LEU A 213 -5.77 2.00 -16.85
N ALA A 214 -5.47 3.14 -16.21
CA ALA A 214 -5.65 3.28 -14.76
C ALA A 214 -7.14 3.20 -14.38
N MET A 215 -8.01 3.90 -15.12
CA MET A 215 -9.45 3.82 -14.89
C MET A 215 -9.99 2.42 -15.23
N HIS A 216 -9.60 1.79 -16.34
CA HIS A 216 -10.13 0.47 -16.71
C HIS A 216 -9.81 -0.61 -15.66
N LEU A 217 -8.60 -0.60 -15.11
CA LEU A 217 -8.19 -1.52 -14.04
C LEU A 217 -8.80 -1.17 -12.68
N ALA A 218 -9.15 0.09 -12.44
CA ALA A 218 -9.81 0.51 -11.22
C ALA A 218 -11.29 0.06 -11.20
N VAL A 219 -11.72 -0.54 -10.08
CA VAL A 219 -13.15 -0.76 -9.82
C VAL A 219 -13.89 0.58 -9.70
N GLU A 220 -15.19 0.58 -10.00
CA GLU A 220 -16.04 1.78 -10.01
C GLU A 220 -15.89 2.63 -8.74
N LYS A 221 -15.84 1.98 -7.57
CA LYS A 221 -15.63 2.63 -6.27
C LYS A 221 -14.34 3.46 -6.21
N ILE A 222 -13.25 3.00 -6.83
CA ILE A 222 -11.97 3.72 -6.89
C ILE A 222 -12.05 4.85 -7.92
N ARG A 223 -12.68 4.62 -9.07
CA ARG A 223 -12.91 5.65 -10.10
C ARG A 223 -13.64 6.86 -9.53
N ASN A 224 -14.71 6.62 -8.76
CA ASN A 224 -15.53 7.68 -8.15
C ASN A 224 -14.79 8.50 -7.08
N ARG A 225 -13.64 8.00 -6.61
CA ARG A 225 -12.79 8.66 -5.61
C ARG A 225 -11.62 9.41 -6.25
N MET A 226 -11.45 9.30 -7.56
CA MET A 226 -10.34 9.90 -8.30
C MET A 226 -10.72 11.29 -8.79
N LYS A 227 -9.83 12.25 -8.55
CA LYS A 227 -9.87 13.61 -9.08
C LYS A 227 -8.62 13.82 -9.92
N VAL A 228 -8.80 14.14 -11.20
CA VAL A 228 -7.71 14.38 -12.14
C VAL A 228 -7.65 15.87 -12.46
N SER A 229 -6.48 16.49 -12.30
CA SER A 229 -6.26 17.91 -12.59
C SER A 229 -4.96 18.14 -13.37
N ARG A 230 -4.94 19.24 -14.13
CA ARG A 230 -3.76 19.75 -14.85
C ARG A 230 -2.80 20.52 -13.95
N ASN A 231 -3.25 20.95 -12.78
CA ASN A 231 -2.47 21.66 -11.78
C ASN A 231 -2.67 21.03 -10.39
N SER A 232 -1.99 21.58 -9.38
CA SER A 232 -2.05 21.10 -7.99
C SER A 232 -3.01 21.90 -7.10
N ASP A 233 -3.76 22.88 -7.64
CA ASP A 233 -4.61 23.78 -6.85
C ASP A 233 -5.64 23.02 -6.00
N VAL A 234 -6.21 21.96 -6.57
CA VAL A 234 -7.17 21.05 -5.91
C VAL A 234 -6.62 20.40 -4.63
N LEU A 235 -5.29 20.32 -4.47
CA LEU A 235 -4.67 19.81 -3.24
C LEU A 235 -4.73 20.85 -2.13
N PHE A 236 -4.55 22.13 -2.44
CA PHE A 236 -4.60 23.21 -1.46
C PHE A 236 -6.03 23.52 -1.00
N GLU A 237 -7.02 23.16 -1.80
CA GLU A 237 -8.44 23.15 -1.38
C GLU A 237 -8.75 21.96 -0.45
N ALA A 238 -8.09 20.82 -0.68
CA ALA A 238 -8.38 19.58 0.03
C ALA A 238 -7.57 19.41 1.33
N PHE A 239 -6.36 19.97 1.40
CA PHE A 239 -5.41 19.75 2.48
C PHE A 239 -4.78 21.06 2.95
N ASP A 240 -4.53 21.17 4.26
CA ASP A 240 -3.72 22.25 4.81
C ASP A 240 -2.30 22.21 4.22
N LYS A 241 -1.72 23.37 3.91
CA LYS A 241 -0.37 23.48 3.31
C LYS A 241 0.71 22.74 4.10
N SER A 242 0.61 22.72 5.42
CA SER A 242 1.53 21.99 6.31
C SER A 242 1.56 20.46 6.10
N LEU A 243 0.56 19.89 5.42
CA LEU A 243 0.50 18.46 5.07
C LEU A 243 1.03 18.16 3.67
N LEU A 244 1.36 19.20 2.88
CA LEU A 244 1.85 19.06 1.52
C LEU A 244 3.37 19.32 1.48
N PRO A 245 4.14 18.57 0.68
CA PRO A 245 5.58 18.81 0.54
C PRO A 245 5.91 20.21 0.02
N THR A 246 7.04 20.75 0.44
CA THR A 246 7.55 22.02 -0.12
C THR A 246 7.78 21.95 -1.62
N ASP A 247 8.12 20.77 -2.17
CA ASP A 247 8.34 20.53 -3.60
C ASP A 247 7.11 20.81 -4.49
N ILE A 248 5.90 20.85 -3.92
CA ILE A 248 4.67 21.19 -4.64
C ILE A 248 4.06 22.53 -4.19
N GLY A 249 4.79 23.32 -3.39
CA GLY A 249 4.34 24.61 -2.85
C GLY A 249 3.60 24.52 -1.52
N GLY A 250 3.74 23.40 -0.80
CA GLY A 250 3.29 23.25 0.59
C GLY A 250 4.30 23.80 1.61
N GLU A 251 4.03 23.51 2.88
CA GLU A 251 4.82 23.94 4.04
C GLU A 251 5.33 22.74 4.88
N GLY A 252 5.06 21.51 4.43
CA GLY A 252 5.57 20.29 5.04
C GLY A 252 7.01 19.96 4.63
N LEU A 253 7.47 18.78 5.02
CA LEU A 253 8.79 18.28 4.64
C LEU A 253 8.92 18.10 3.13
N SER A 254 10.13 18.30 2.61
CA SER A 254 10.44 17.99 1.21
C SER A 254 10.36 16.48 0.94
N LEU A 255 10.16 16.10 -0.33
CA LEU A 255 10.17 14.70 -0.77
C LEU A 255 11.48 13.99 -0.43
N LYS A 256 12.60 14.71 -0.50
CA LYS A 256 13.92 14.21 -0.10
C LYS A 256 13.98 13.91 1.39
N GLU A 257 13.48 14.81 2.25
CA GLU A 257 13.44 14.58 3.70
C GLU A 257 12.49 13.43 4.07
N LEU A 258 11.30 13.39 3.45
CA LEU A 258 10.33 12.31 3.64
C LEU A 258 10.91 10.95 3.25
N ARG A 259 11.62 10.88 2.12
CA ARG A 259 12.34 9.67 1.70
C ARG A 259 13.36 9.24 2.75
N LEU A 260 14.17 10.17 3.26
CA LEU A 260 15.21 9.86 4.26
C LEU A 260 14.59 9.35 5.57
N LEU A 261 13.44 9.90 5.99
CA LEU A 261 12.69 9.39 7.13
C LEU A 261 12.19 7.96 6.89
N LEU A 262 11.61 7.69 5.71
CA LEU A 262 11.15 6.36 5.36
C LEU A 262 12.30 5.33 5.29
N LEU A 263 13.47 5.70 4.77
CA LEU A 263 14.64 4.82 4.75
C LEU A 263 15.15 4.50 6.17
N LYS A 264 15.19 5.50 7.07
CA LYS A 264 15.51 5.28 8.48
C LYS A 264 14.48 4.38 9.17
N GLU A 265 13.23 4.50 8.78
CA GLU A 265 12.18 3.64 9.29
C GLU A 265 12.35 2.19 8.85
N PHE A 266 12.74 1.96 7.59
CA PHE A 266 13.09 0.63 7.11
C PHE A 266 14.29 0.05 7.85
N GLU A 267 15.31 0.87 8.14
CA GLU A 267 16.46 0.47 8.96
C GLU A 267 16.03 0.07 10.38
N ARG A 268 15.16 0.86 11.02
CA ARG A 268 14.58 0.56 12.34
C ARG A 268 13.79 -0.76 12.32
N MET A 269 13.09 -1.02 11.22
CA MET A 269 12.31 -2.24 11.00
C MET A 269 13.13 -3.39 10.35
N THR A 270 14.46 -3.31 10.28
CA THR A 270 15.31 -4.38 9.70
C THR A 270 14.94 -5.77 10.22
N PRO A 271 14.74 -6.02 11.54
CA PRO A 271 14.35 -7.35 12.02
C PRO A 271 13.02 -7.86 11.42
N ARG A 272 12.09 -6.94 11.10
CA ARG A 272 10.85 -7.29 10.41
C ARG A 272 11.12 -7.63 8.95
N PHE A 273 11.90 -6.81 8.24
CA PHE A 273 12.19 -7.04 6.83
C PHE A 273 13.03 -8.31 6.60
N ASP A 274 14.02 -8.60 7.45
CA ASP A 274 14.77 -9.86 7.43
C ASP A 274 13.84 -11.08 7.48
N ARG A 275 12.85 -11.05 8.40
CA ARG A 275 11.84 -12.10 8.53
C ARG A 275 10.98 -12.23 7.28
N LEU A 276 10.58 -11.12 6.67
CA LEU A 276 9.71 -11.12 5.50
C LEU A 276 10.36 -11.77 4.27
N GLN A 277 11.68 -11.63 4.11
CA GLN A 277 12.39 -12.21 2.95
C GLN A 277 12.22 -13.72 2.87
N THR A 278 12.32 -14.41 4.00
CA THR A 278 12.24 -15.88 4.08
C THR A 278 10.83 -16.40 4.38
N MET A 279 9.87 -15.50 4.63
CA MET A 279 8.53 -15.86 5.07
C MET A 279 7.74 -16.59 3.99
N ARG A 280 7.41 -17.86 4.21
CA ARG A 280 6.59 -18.69 3.33
C ARG A 280 5.57 -19.48 4.11
N THR A 281 4.41 -19.69 3.51
CA THR A 281 3.42 -20.65 4.00
C THR A 281 3.85 -22.07 3.66
N ASP A 282 3.58 -23.01 4.56
CA ASP A 282 3.69 -24.44 4.26
C ASP A 282 2.34 -24.94 3.73
N GLU A 283 2.19 -24.94 2.40
CA GLU A 283 0.94 -25.30 1.74
C GLU A 283 0.48 -26.74 2.04
N SER A 284 1.38 -27.64 2.48
CA SER A 284 1.00 -29.00 2.89
C SER A 284 0.19 -29.04 4.19
N LEU A 285 0.29 -27.98 5.01
CA LEU A 285 -0.39 -27.84 6.30
C LEU A 285 -1.63 -26.95 6.22
N ARG A 286 -2.03 -26.50 5.02
CA ARG A 286 -3.14 -25.57 4.85
C ARG A 286 -4.48 -26.27 5.13
N PRO A 287 -5.33 -25.75 6.04
CA PRO A 287 -6.60 -26.40 6.38
C PRO A 287 -7.66 -26.45 5.26
N ALA A 288 -7.60 -25.51 4.31
CA ALA A 288 -8.55 -25.43 3.20
C ALA A 288 -7.85 -24.92 1.94
N GLU A 289 -8.15 -25.54 0.80
CA GLU A 289 -7.61 -25.15 -0.50
C GLU A 289 -7.95 -23.71 -0.89
N LEU A 290 -7.02 -23.04 -1.56
CA LEU A 290 -7.23 -21.71 -2.12
C LEU A 290 -8.17 -21.80 -3.32
N GLN A 291 -9.05 -20.82 -3.50
CA GLN A 291 -9.77 -20.73 -4.77
C GLN A 291 -8.81 -20.28 -5.86
N ASN A 292 -8.62 -21.09 -6.90
CA ASN A 292 -7.76 -20.76 -8.05
C ASN A 292 -8.05 -19.35 -8.58
N ASP A 293 -7.03 -18.49 -8.60
CA ASP A 293 -7.11 -17.16 -9.22
C ASP A 293 -6.40 -17.20 -10.56
N ASP A 294 -7.05 -16.70 -11.60
CA ASP A 294 -6.54 -16.74 -12.98
C ASP A 294 -5.22 -15.97 -13.18
N THR A 295 -4.86 -15.09 -12.25
CA THR A 295 -3.64 -14.27 -12.32
C THR A 295 -2.53 -14.79 -11.42
N LEU A 296 -2.88 -15.21 -10.20
CA LEU A 296 -1.92 -15.75 -9.25
C LEU A 296 -1.60 -17.23 -9.50
N GLY A 297 -2.51 -17.94 -10.17
CA GLY A 297 -2.33 -19.33 -10.56
C GLY A 297 -1.96 -20.23 -9.39
N TYR A 298 -2.75 -20.20 -8.29
CA TYR A 298 -2.41 -20.92 -7.05
C TYR A 298 -2.05 -22.41 -7.25
N TYR A 299 -2.64 -23.07 -8.25
CA TYR A 299 -2.35 -24.46 -8.62
C TYR A 299 -1.68 -24.63 -10.01
N GLY A 300 -1.05 -23.59 -10.56
CA GLY A 300 -0.24 -23.73 -11.78
C GLY A 300 -1.02 -23.88 -13.09
N ASN A 301 -2.18 -23.24 -13.23
CA ASN A 301 -2.83 -23.13 -14.54
C ASN A 301 -2.19 -22.00 -15.37
N PHE A 302 -1.07 -22.30 -16.01
CA PHE A 302 -0.73 -21.62 -17.26
C PHE A 302 -1.78 -22.00 -18.30
N LYS A 303 -2.91 -21.30 -18.34
CA LYS A 303 -3.71 -21.26 -19.57
C LYS A 303 -2.78 -20.67 -20.62
N LYS A 304 -2.35 -21.50 -21.57
CA LYS A 304 -1.81 -21.04 -22.84
C LYS A 304 -2.77 -19.95 -23.33
N LEU A 305 -2.26 -18.72 -23.42
CA LEU A 305 -2.92 -17.69 -24.18
C LEU A 305 -2.91 -18.20 -25.62
N ASP A 306 -4.08 -18.60 -26.12
CA ASP A 306 -4.29 -18.76 -27.55
C ASP A 306 -4.03 -17.39 -28.17
N LEU A 307 -2.87 -17.26 -28.82
CA LEU A 307 -2.52 -16.16 -29.68
C LEU A 307 -3.13 -16.48 -31.04
N ASP A 308 -4.30 -15.92 -31.31
CA ASP A 308 -4.77 -15.68 -32.69
C ASP A 308 -4.40 -14.26 -33.10
#